data_AF-A0A2U8ZTU0-F1
#
_entry.id   AF-A0A2U8ZTU0-F1
#
_cell.length_a   1.000
_cell.length_b   1.000
_cell.length_c   1.000
_cell.angle_alpha   90.00
_cell.angle_beta   90.00
_cell.angle_gamma   90.00
#
_symmetry.space_group_name_H-M   'P 1'
#
loop_
_entity.id
_entity.type
_entity.pdbx_description
1 polymer ?
#
loop_
_entity_poly.entity_id
_entity_poly.type
_entity_poly.pdbx_seq_one_letter_code
_entity_poly.pdbx_strand_id
1 'polypeptide(L)'
;WFLGSPLTVGFDFELTHKNLFVYRAGAKGNGLPHPYVSKEHWANSPGLAESFRLKYSRFESAIGAHTGYQWYPRYAVIRVNGGVDFRVVKNFYDKDNNQPFDLTVKEQLNWTSINSFWTSVSFDGRDFAYDPSSGWFLGQRCTFNGLVPCLEKEHSFRSDTKAEFYVTLLNYPVSAVWNLKFVLAFYTGVSVQTYYGRRKSENGKGNGVRSGALVIDGVLVGRGWSEDAKKNTGDLLLHHWIEFRWPLAHGIVSFDFFFDAAMVYNIESQSPNGSSSASSSSSSSSSSSSTTSSEGLYKMSYGPGLRFTLPQFPLKLAFANTFTSPGGIPKTKKDWNFV
;
A
#
# COMPACT_ATOMS: atom_id res chain seq x y z
N TRP A 1 -28.37 -13.17 -16.26
CA TRP A 1 -27.89 -13.03 -17.65
C TRP A 1 -28.08 -11.59 -18.07
N PHE A 2 -27.03 -10.94 -18.56
CA PHE A 2 -27.06 -9.55 -19.05
C PHE A 2 -26.35 -9.53 -20.41
N LEU A 3 -26.95 -8.93 -21.45
CA LEU A 3 -26.42 -8.91 -22.82
C LEU A 3 -25.92 -10.28 -23.35
N GLY A 4 -26.61 -11.37 -23.00
CA GLY A 4 -26.29 -12.71 -23.51
C GLY A 4 -25.12 -13.43 -22.83
N SER A 5 -24.52 -12.89 -21.77
CA SER A 5 -23.55 -13.64 -20.93
C SER A 5 -23.99 -13.69 -19.46
N PRO A 6 -23.50 -14.67 -18.68
CA PRO A 6 -23.78 -14.72 -17.26
C PRO A 6 -23.21 -13.48 -16.55
N LEU A 7 -24.06 -12.83 -15.76
CA LEU A 7 -23.64 -11.80 -14.82
C LEU A 7 -23.27 -12.53 -13.53
N THR A 8 -22.06 -12.32 -13.03
CA THR A 8 -21.66 -12.84 -11.73
C THR A 8 -22.18 -11.88 -10.67
N VAL A 9 -22.91 -12.39 -9.68
CA VAL A 9 -23.34 -11.63 -8.51
C VAL A 9 -22.90 -12.41 -7.27
N GLY A 10 -22.28 -11.72 -6.33
CA GLY A 10 -21.85 -12.28 -5.05
C GLY A 10 -22.28 -11.38 -3.91
N PHE A 11 -22.48 -12.03 -2.76
CA PHE A 11 -22.77 -11.36 -1.50
C PHE A 11 -21.81 -11.88 -0.46
N ASP A 12 -21.28 -10.96 0.33
CA ASP A 12 -20.28 -11.25 1.35
C ASP A 12 -20.86 -10.85 2.71
N PHE A 13 -20.68 -11.71 3.70
CA PHE A 13 -20.99 -11.39 5.08
C PHE A 13 -19.78 -11.73 5.93
N GLU A 14 -19.24 -10.73 6.62
CA GLU A 14 -18.11 -10.90 7.53
C GLU A 14 -18.50 -10.43 8.93
N LEU A 15 -18.22 -11.27 9.92
CA LEU A 15 -18.33 -10.91 11.33
C LEU A 15 -17.03 -11.28 12.02
N THR A 16 -16.40 -10.27 12.60
CA THR A 16 -15.03 -10.39 13.07
C THR A 16 -14.87 -9.74 14.44
N HIS A 17 -14.29 -10.48 15.37
CA HIS A 17 -13.94 -10.00 16.70
C HIS A 17 -12.45 -10.24 16.95
N LYS A 18 -11.67 -9.16 17.10
CA LYS A 18 -10.20 -9.23 17.24
C LYS A 18 -9.75 -8.55 18.53
N ASN A 19 -8.76 -9.14 19.18
CA ASN A 19 -8.01 -8.48 20.23
C ASN A 19 -6.77 -7.82 19.61
N LEU A 20 -6.63 -6.52 19.79
CA LEU A 20 -5.58 -5.70 19.18
C LEU A 20 -4.86 -4.88 20.25
N PHE A 21 -3.72 -4.31 19.85
CA PHE A 21 -2.91 -3.45 20.69
C PHE A 21 -2.64 -2.13 19.99
N VAL A 22 -2.65 -1.05 20.75
CA VAL A 22 -2.28 0.30 20.28
C VAL A 22 -1.39 0.95 21.33
N TYR A 23 -0.53 1.87 20.92
CA TYR A 23 0.20 2.68 21.89
C TYR A 23 -0.77 3.52 22.73
N ARG A 24 -0.51 3.63 24.02
CA ARG A 24 -1.22 4.55 24.90
C ARG A 24 -0.71 5.97 24.66
N ALA A 25 -1.61 6.95 24.71
CA ALA A 25 -1.24 8.35 24.62
C ALA A 25 -0.38 8.75 25.84
N GLY A 26 0.71 9.47 25.59
CA GLY A 26 1.56 10.05 26.64
C GLY A 26 0.89 11.22 27.37
N ALA A 27 1.64 11.86 28.27
CA ALA A 27 1.16 13.04 29.00
C ALA A 27 0.69 14.14 28.03
N LYS A 28 -0.44 14.78 28.35
CA LYS A 28 -1.09 15.78 27.47
C LYS A 28 -0.08 16.81 26.98
N GLY A 29 0.06 16.92 25.64
CA GLY A 29 0.79 18.01 24.97
C GLY A 29 2.13 17.62 24.34
N ASN A 30 2.71 16.46 24.66
CA ASN A 30 4.03 16.09 24.10
C ASN A 30 3.95 15.38 22.74
N GLY A 31 2.77 14.90 22.33
CA GLY A 31 2.57 14.20 21.05
C GLY A 31 3.32 12.88 20.93
N LEU A 32 3.78 12.32 22.04
CA LEU A 32 4.53 11.07 22.10
C LEU A 32 3.66 9.97 22.74
N PRO A 33 3.90 8.69 22.41
CA PRO A 33 3.26 7.59 23.12
C PRO A 33 3.75 7.55 24.58
N HIS A 34 2.97 6.97 25.48
CA HIS A 34 3.41 6.65 26.83
C HIS A 34 4.53 5.60 26.76
N PRO A 35 5.58 5.65 27.61
CA PRO A 35 5.80 6.54 28.76
C PRO A 35 6.66 7.79 28.44
N TYR A 36 6.90 8.09 27.17
CA TYR A 36 7.89 9.10 26.81
C TYR A 36 7.43 10.50 27.18
N VAL A 37 8.34 11.24 27.80
CA VAL A 37 8.14 12.63 28.21
C VAL A 37 8.82 13.60 27.23
N SER A 38 9.96 13.20 26.64
CA SER A 38 10.73 13.98 25.66
C SER A 38 11.14 13.16 24.43
N LYS A 39 11.49 13.84 23.33
CA LYS A 39 11.97 13.21 22.09
C LYS A 39 13.32 12.52 22.25
N GLU A 40 14.17 13.04 23.13
CA GLU A 40 15.48 12.45 23.46
C GLU A 40 15.32 11.09 24.15
N HIS A 41 14.36 10.99 25.08
CA HIS A 41 14.03 9.71 25.73
C HIS A 41 13.50 8.68 24.73
N TRP A 42 12.76 9.13 23.72
CA TRP A 42 12.31 8.28 22.62
C TRP A 42 13.48 7.75 21.78
N ALA A 43 14.42 8.62 21.43
CA ALA A 43 15.61 8.25 20.64
C ALA A 43 16.49 7.22 21.36
N ASN A 44 16.64 7.35 22.69
CA ASN A 44 17.50 6.46 23.49
C ASN A 44 16.88 5.08 23.75
N SER A 45 15.55 4.94 23.67
CA SER A 45 14.87 3.69 24.00
C SER A 45 13.58 3.53 23.19
N PRO A 46 13.65 3.34 21.85
CA PRO A 46 12.47 3.34 20.98
C PRO A 46 11.49 2.18 21.24
N GLY A 47 11.96 1.05 21.80
CA GLY A 47 11.14 -0.13 22.08
C GLY A 47 10.33 -0.07 23.39
N LEU A 48 10.59 0.88 24.28
CA LEU A 48 9.92 0.95 25.59
C LEU A 48 8.40 1.18 25.46
N ALA A 49 7.93 1.83 24.40
CA ALA A 49 6.50 2.01 24.11
C ALA A 49 5.74 0.69 23.98
N GLU A 50 6.41 -0.38 23.55
CA GLU A 50 5.77 -1.66 23.27
C GLU A 50 5.23 -2.34 24.53
N SER A 51 5.91 -2.17 25.67
CA SER A 51 5.49 -2.74 26.95
C SER A 51 4.29 -2.02 27.58
N PHE A 52 4.02 -0.78 27.15
CA PHE A 52 2.90 0.04 27.63
C PHE A 52 1.74 0.12 26.63
N ARG A 53 1.62 -0.85 25.72
CA ARG A 53 0.52 -0.92 24.76
C ARG A 53 -0.82 -1.13 25.47
N LEU A 54 -1.80 -0.36 25.04
CA LEU A 54 -3.21 -0.54 25.40
C LEU A 54 -3.78 -1.71 24.61
N LYS A 55 -4.27 -2.73 25.31
CA LYS A 55 -5.09 -3.79 24.72
C LYS A 55 -6.53 -3.28 24.54
N TYR A 56 -7.10 -3.54 23.38
CA TYR A 56 -8.51 -3.27 23.09
C TYR A 56 -9.11 -4.42 22.28
N SER A 57 -10.42 -4.61 22.38
CA SER A 57 -11.15 -5.50 21.47
C SER A 57 -11.81 -4.68 20.37
N ARG A 58 -11.87 -5.22 19.16
CA ARG A 58 -12.56 -4.63 18.01
C ARG A 58 -13.59 -5.62 17.49
N PHE A 59 -14.83 -5.14 17.41
CA PHE A 59 -15.92 -5.82 16.73
C PHE A 59 -16.17 -5.14 15.38
N GLU A 60 -16.32 -5.95 14.35
CA GLU A 60 -16.55 -5.52 12.99
C GLU A 60 -17.58 -6.43 12.33
N SER A 61 -18.58 -5.82 11.71
CA SER A 61 -19.56 -6.48 10.87
C SER A 61 -19.52 -5.83 9.50
N ALA A 62 -19.41 -6.62 8.45
CA ALA A 62 -19.41 -6.14 7.07
C ALA A 62 -20.38 -6.95 6.21
N ILE A 63 -21.07 -6.24 5.31
CA ILE A 63 -21.95 -6.81 4.29
C ILE A 63 -21.55 -6.22 2.95
N GLY A 64 -21.20 -7.07 2.01
CA GLY A 64 -20.81 -6.70 0.65
C GLY A 64 -21.80 -7.23 -0.37
N ALA A 65 -22.02 -6.48 -1.44
CA ALA A 65 -22.66 -6.97 -2.65
C ALA A 65 -21.82 -6.53 -3.84
N HIS A 66 -21.46 -7.48 -4.69
CA HIS A 66 -20.61 -7.23 -5.84
C HIS A 66 -21.15 -7.92 -7.08
N THR A 67 -20.91 -7.29 -8.23
CA THR A 67 -21.29 -7.80 -9.54
C THR A 67 -20.12 -7.69 -10.49
N GLY A 68 -20.02 -8.65 -11.40
CA GLY A 68 -18.95 -8.71 -12.38
C GLY A 68 -19.45 -9.20 -13.73
N TYR A 69 -18.89 -8.64 -14.78
CA TYR A 69 -19.12 -9.07 -16.14
C TYR A 69 -17.79 -9.19 -16.88
N GLN A 70 -17.64 -10.27 -17.65
CA GLN A 70 -16.44 -10.56 -18.42
C GLN A 70 -16.76 -10.77 -19.89
N TRP A 71 -16.02 -10.10 -20.77
CA TRP A 71 -16.01 -10.32 -22.20
C TRP A 71 -14.72 -11.03 -22.62
N TYR A 72 -14.82 -11.82 -23.70
CA TYR A 72 -13.70 -12.57 -24.28
C TYR A 72 -13.46 -12.17 -25.75
N PRO A 73 -13.18 -10.89 -26.06
CA PRO A 73 -12.70 -10.55 -27.39
C PRO A 73 -11.38 -11.28 -27.69
N ARG A 74 -11.07 -11.51 -28.97
CA ARG A 74 -9.92 -12.35 -29.38
C ARG A 74 -8.55 -11.83 -28.91
N TYR A 75 -8.44 -10.56 -28.53
CA TYR A 75 -7.18 -9.90 -28.18
C TYR A 75 -6.95 -9.71 -26.68
N ALA A 76 -8.00 -9.83 -25.85
CA ALA A 76 -7.89 -9.66 -24.39
C ALA A 76 -9.15 -10.18 -23.69
N VAL A 77 -9.01 -10.49 -22.41
CA VAL A 77 -10.15 -10.66 -21.51
C VAL A 77 -10.46 -9.31 -20.88
N ILE A 78 -11.68 -8.81 -21.09
CA ILE A 78 -12.14 -7.56 -20.48
C ILE A 78 -13.02 -7.92 -19.29
N ARG A 79 -12.71 -7.40 -18.10
CA ARG A 79 -13.55 -7.55 -16.91
C ARG A 79 -13.99 -6.19 -16.41
N VAL A 80 -15.27 -6.05 -16.14
CA VAL A 80 -15.84 -4.89 -15.44
C VAL A 80 -16.54 -5.42 -14.21
N ASN A 81 -16.14 -4.90 -13.06
CA ASN A 81 -16.64 -5.29 -11.77
C ASN A 81 -17.07 -4.03 -11.01
N GLY A 82 -18.08 -4.18 -10.16
CA GLY A 82 -18.46 -3.13 -9.23
C GLY A 82 -19.04 -3.75 -7.96
N GLY A 83 -18.95 -3.03 -6.86
CA GLY A 83 -19.46 -3.49 -5.60
C GLY A 83 -19.71 -2.37 -4.61
N VAL A 84 -20.53 -2.67 -3.63
CA VAL A 84 -20.78 -1.86 -2.45
C VAL A 84 -20.45 -2.68 -1.22
N ASP A 85 -19.78 -2.07 -0.26
CA ASP A 85 -19.43 -2.67 1.01
C ASP A 85 -19.94 -1.77 2.13
N PHE A 86 -20.72 -2.34 3.05
CA PHE A 86 -21.22 -1.66 4.24
C PHE A 86 -20.55 -2.27 5.45
N ARG A 87 -19.83 -1.47 6.25
CA ARG A 87 -19.10 -1.94 7.41
C ARG A 87 -19.45 -1.13 8.64
N VAL A 88 -19.62 -1.82 9.76
CA VAL A 88 -19.87 -1.20 11.07
C VAL A 88 -18.80 -1.68 12.04
N VAL A 89 -18.09 -0.74 12.66
CA VAL A 89 -16.96 -1.00 13.55
C VAL A 89 -17.24 -0.41 14.93
N LYS A 90 -16.83 -1.14 15.97
CA LYS A 90 -16.77 -0.65 17.35
C LYS A 90 -15.57 -1.23 18.10
N ASN A 91 -14.85 -0.35 18.78
CA ASN A 91 -13.74 -0.70 19.66
C ASN A 91 -14.19 -0.69 21.13
N PHE A 92 -13.61 -1.57 21.92
CA PHE A 92 -13.87 -1.76 23.34
C PHE A 92 -12.56 -1.66 24.11
N TYR A 93 -12.46 -0.66 24.97
CA TYR A 93 -11.38 -0.47 25.93
C TYR A 93 -11.88 0.35 27.11
N ASP A 94 -11.18 0.26 28.24
CA ASP A 94 -11.46 1.09 29.41
C ASP A 94 -11.04 2.54 29.14
N LYS A 95 -12.03 3.41 28.90
CA LYS A 95 -11.84 4.82 28.54
C LYS A 95 -11.36 5.68 29.72
N ASP A 96 -11.71 5.30 30.95
CA ASP A 96 -11.47 6.13 32.12
C ASP A 96 -9.99 6.06 32.52
N ASN A 97 -9.41 4.87 32.41
CA ASN A 97 -8.00 4.66 32.72
C ASN A 97 -7.09 4.82 31.50
N ASN A 98 -7.57 4.57 30.28
CA ASN A 98 -6.71 4.52 29.10
C ASN A 98 -7.16 5.42 27.95
N GLN A 99 -6.21 6.16 27.39
CA GLN A 99 -6.39 6.92 26.16
C GLN A 99 -5.48 6.34 25.07
N PRO A 100 -6.02 5.89 23.93
CA PRO A 100 -5.19 5.45 22.82
C PRO A 100 -4.47 6.64 22.18
N PHE A 101 -3.24 6.41 21.73
CA PHE A 101 -2.47 7.39 20.96
C PHE A 101 -3.09 7.63 19.58
N ASP A 102 -3.65 6.58 18.98
CA ASP A 102 -4.31 6.65 17.68
C ASP A 102 -5.73 7.21 17.82
N LEU A 103 -6.00 8.31 17.14
CA LEU A 103 -7.30 8.98 17.14
C LEU A 103 -8.38 8.12 16.50
N THR A 104 -8.07 7.32 15.48
CA THR A 104 -9.05 6.44 14.83
C THR A 104 -9.59 5.40 15.83
N VAL A 105 -8.71 4.84 16.67
CA VAL A 105 -9.10 3.89 17.72
C VAL A 105 -10.02 4.56 18.75
N LYS A 106 -9.75 5.81 19.09
CA LYS A 106 -10.57 6.62 20.01
C LYS A 106 -11.94 6.93 19.43
N GLU A 107 -12.01 7.35 18.17
CA GLU A 107 -13.26 7.71 17.49
C GLU A 107 -14.21 6.52 17.35
N GLN A 108 -13.63 5.35 17.08
CA GLN A 108 -14.34 4.08 16.92
C GLN A 108 -14.76 3.44 18.25
N LEU A 109 -14.59 4.10 19.41
CA LEU A 109 -15.24 3.69 20.65
C LEU A 109 -16.78 3.70 20.51
N ASN A 110 -17.28 4.62 19.69
CA ASN A 110 -18.67 4.65 19.26
C ASN A 110 -18.85 3.87 17.96
N TRP A 111 -20.05 3.33 17.75
CA TRP A 111 -20.43 2.70 16.50
C TRP A 111 -20.13 3.63 15.33
N THR A 112 -19.27 3.18 14.43
CA THR A 112 -18.83 3.94 13.26
C THR A 112 -19.15 3.13 12.02
N SER A 113 -19.93 3.72 11.12
CA SER A 113 -20.22 3.13 9.81
C SER A 113 -19.17 3.58 8.81
N ILE A 114 -18.74 2.65 7.96
CA ILE A 114 -17.76 2.83 6.90
C ILE A 114 -18.32 2.11 5.69
N ASN A 115 -18.88 2.85 4.76
CA ASN A 115 -19.42 2.34 3.52
C ASN A 115 -18.52 2.73 2.38
N SER A 116 -18.35 1.82 1.42
CA SER A 116 -17.60 2.08 0.21
C SER A 116 -18.34 1.58 -1.02
N PHE A 117 -18.11 2.28 -2.12
CA PHE A 117 -18.50 1.88 -3.45
C PHE A 117 -17.23 1.77 -4.29
N TRP A 118 -17.06 0.68 -5.02
CA TRP A 118 -15.93 0.55 -5.91
C TRP A 118 -16.36 0.03 -7.28
N THR A 119 -15.61 0.45 -8.28
CA THR A 119 -15.73 -0.03 -9.66
C THR A 119 -14.34 -0.30 -10.19
N SER A 120 -14.21 -1.35 -11.00
CA SER A 120 -12.95 -1.73 -11.61
C SER A 120 -13.15 -2.22 -13.02
N VAL A 121 -12.24 -1.81 -13.90
CA VAL A 121 -12.12 -2.32 -15.26
C VAL A 121 -10.72 -2.87 -15.46
N SER A 122 -10.60 -4.04 -16.07
CA SER A 122 -9.32 -4.62 -16.42
C SER A 122 -9.33 -5.26 -17.79
N PHE A 123 -8.20 -5.17 -18.48
CA PHE A 123 -7.92 -5.76 -19.78
C PHE A 123 -6.71 -6.68 -19.61
N ASP A 124 -6.91 -7.97 -19.85
CA ASP A 124 -5.86 -8.99 -19.69
C ASP A 124 -5.58 -9.66 -21.05
N GLY A 125 -4.47 -9.29 -21.67
CA GLY A 125 -3.97 -9.88 -22.92
C GLY A 125 -2.71 -10.73 -22.70
N ARG A 126 -2.48 -11.23 -21.48
CA ARG A 126 -1.34 -12.09 -21.15
C ARG A 126 -1.57 -13.51 -21.65
N ASP A 127 -0.48 -14.21 -21.95
CA ASP A 127 -0.51 -15.62 -22.33
C ASP A 127 -0.94 -16.53 -21.16
N PHE A 128 -0.32 -16.34 -20.00
CA PHE A 128 -0.66 -17.03 -18.75
C PHE A 128 -0.83 -16.03 -17.62
N ALA A 129 -1.84 -16.21 -16.79
CA ALA A 129 -2.17 -15.25 -15.72
C ALA A 129 -1.18 -15.25 -14.54
N TYR A 130 -0.59 -16.41 -14.21
CA TYR A 130 0.24 -16.59 -13.02
C TYR A 130 1.76 -16.51 -13.30
N ASP A 131 2.19 -16.92 -14.49
CA ASP A 131 3.59 -16.77 -14.96
C ASP A 131 3.62 -16.28 -16.41
N PRO A 132 3.30 -14.98 -16.63
CA PRO A 132 3.22 -14.44 -17.98
C PRO A 132 4.59 -14.40 -18.64
N SER A 133 4.65 -14.80 -19.90
CA SER A 133 5.86 -14.70 -20.72
C SER A 133 5.74 -13.75 -21.89
N SER A 134 4.51 -13.44 -22.28
CA SER A 134 4.21 -12.42 -23.28
C SER A 134 2.84 -11.80 -23.04
N GLY A 135 2.66 -10.59 -23.56
CA GLY A 135 1.39 -9.87 -23.50
C GLY A 135 1.39 -8.74 -22.48
N TRP A 136 0.20 -8.29 -22.11
CA TRP A 136 0.01 -7.07 -21.33
C TRP A 136 -1.22 -7.14 -20.45
N PHE A 137 -1.22 -6.38 -19.37
CA PHE A 137 -2.35 -6.21 -18.48
C PHE A 137 -2.54 -4.73 -18.17
N LEU A 138 -3.78 -4.26 -18.18
CA LEU A 138 -4.14 -2.91 -17.76
C LEU A 138 -5.35 -2.99 -16.84
N GLY A 139 -5.25 -2.39 -15.66
CA GLY A 139 -6.33 -2.36 -14.68
C GLY A 139 -6.51 -0.97 -14.10
N GLN A 140 -7.76 -0.56 -13.94
CA GLN A 140 -8.17 0.63 -13.23
C GLN A 140 -9.20 0.25 -12.16
N ARG A 141 -9.02 0.76 -10.95
CA ARG A 141 -10.01 0.64 -9.86
C ARG A 141 -10.24 2.01 -9.25
N CYS A 142 -11.50 2.37 -9.10
CA CYS A 142 -11.94 3.55 -8.38
C CYS A 142 -12.73 3.11 -7.16
N THR A 143 -12.41 3.65 -6.00
CA THR A 143 -13.08 3.36 -4.72
C THR A 143 -13.48 4.68 -4.06
N PHE A 144 -14.74 4.79 -3.71
CA PHE A 144 -15.33 5.91 -3.00
C PHE A 144 -15.70 5.43 -1.61
N ASN A 145 -15.05 5.98 -0.59
CA ASN A 145 -15.39 5.73 0.81
C ASN A 145 -16.22 6.90 1.32
N GLY A 146 -17.20 6.60 2.16
CA GLY A 146 -18.05 7.63 2.74
C GLY A 146 -19.18 8.04 1.79
N LEU A 147 -20.15 7.14 1.55
CA LEU A 147 -21.31 7.36 0.67
C LEU A 147 -22.43 8.19 1.31
N VAL A 148 -22.52 8.20 2.64
CA VAL A 148 -23.58 8.82 3.43
C VAL A 148 -22.99 9.95 4.30
N PRO A 149 -23.04 11.22 3.85
CA PRO A 149 -22.40 12.36 4.50
C PRO A 149 -22.79 12.61 5.97
N CYS A 150 -23.97 12.16 6.40
CA CYS A 150 -24.48 12.41 7.75
C CYS A 150 -24.05 11.35 8.79
N LEU A 151 -23.70 10.15 8.32
CA LEU A 151 -23.41 9.00 9.20
C LEU A 151 -21.91 8.74 9.32
N GLU A 152 -21.16 9.12 8.29
CA GLU A 152 -19.76 8.75 8.13
C GLU A 152 -18.86 9.95 8.40
N LYS A 153 -17.68 9.66 8.96
CA LYS A 153 -16.72 10.71 9.36
C LYS A 153 -15.56 10.85 8.37
N GLU A 154 -15.37 9.86 7.52
CA GLU A 154 -14.26 9.80 6.57
C GLU A 154 -14.79 9.58 5.17
N HIS A 155 -14.41 10.51 4.29
CA HIS A 155 -14.81 10.55 2.90
C HIS A 155 -13.54 10.62 2.06
N SER A 156 -13.30 9.60 1.25
CA SER A 156 -12.06 9.52 0.46
C SER A 156 -12.34 8.89 -0.88
N PHE A 157 -11.69 9.41 -1.91
CA PHE A 157 -11.65 8.82 -3.24
C PHE A 157 -10.27 8.21 -3.44
N ARG A 158 -10.22 6.96 -3.89
CA ARG A 158 -9.00 6.26 -4.24
C ARG A 158 -9.09 5.75 -5.67
N SER A 159 -8.06 6.03 -6.46
CA SER A 159 -7.87 5.56 -7.83
C SER A 159 -6.58 4.75 -7.89
N ASP A 160 -6.68 3.48 -8.25
CA ASP A 160 -5.54 2.60 -8.47
C ASP A 160 -5.49 2.22 -9.96
N THR A 161 -4.40 2.61 -10.62
CA THR A 161 -4.06 2.23 -12.00
C THR A 161 -2.88 1.26 -11.98
N LYS A 162 -2.97 0.18 -12.74
CA LYS A 162 -1.91 -0.82 -12.87
C LYS A 162 -1.72 -1.16 -14.34
N ALA A 163 -0.49 -1.18 -14.82
CA ALA A 163 -0.16 -1.71 -16.13
C ALA A 163 1.05 -2.62 -16.06
N GLU A 164 0.97 -3.75 -16.76
CA GLU A 164 2.03 -4.75 -16.86
C GLU A 164 2.30 -5.05 -18.33
N PHE A 165 3.55 -5.31 -18.66
CA PHE A 165 3.97 -5.66 -20.01
C PHE A 165 5.06 -6.73 -19.96
N TYR A 166 4.93 -7.74 -20.80
CA TYR A 166 5.79 -8.93 -20.81
C TYR A 166 6.29 -9.22 -22.22
N VAL A 167 7.60 -9.39 -22.36
CA VAL A 167 8.25 -9.72 -23.63
C VAL A 167 9.21 -10.87 -23.43
N THR A 168 9.05 -11.92 -24.23
CA THR A 168 10.05 -12.99 -24.32
C THR A 168 11.23 -12.49 -25.16
N LEU A 169 12.40 -12.36 -24.54
CA LEU A 169 13.64 -11.93 -25.20
C LEU A 169 14.30 -13.09 -25.96
N LEU A 170 14.27 -14.29 -25.38
CA LEU A 170 14.86 -15.49 -25.95
C LEU A 170 13.97 -16.69 -25.62
N ASN A 171 13.85 -17.60 -26.58
CA ASN A 171 13.27 -18.92 -26.37
C ASN A 171 14.00 -19.91 -27.28
N TYR A 172 15.03 -20.56 -26.74
CA TYR A 172 15.87 -21.49 -27.49
C TYR A 172 15.70 -22.93 -26.95
N PRO A 173 15.23 -23.88 -27.77
CA PRO A 173 15.06 -25.26 -27.33
C PRO A 173 16.42 -25.94 -27.18
N VAL A 174 16.83 -26.22 -25.95
CA VAL A 174 18.12 -26.89 -25.65
C VAL A 174 17.94 -28.40 -25.59
N SER A 175 16.76 -28.88 -25.16
CA SER A 175 16.39 -30.28 -25.18
C SER A 175 14.90 -30.45 -25.51
N ALA A 176 14.45 -31.70 -25.67
CA ALA A 176 13.04 -32.00 -25.89
C ALA A 176 12.11 -31.57 -24.72
N VAL A 177 12.67 -31.32 -23.53
CA VAL A 177 11.92 -31.04 -22.30
C VAL A 177 12.25 -29.64 -21.74
N TRP A 178 13.34 -29.02 -22.19
CA TRP A 178 13.82 -27.76 -21.62
C TRP A 178 14.23 -26.73 -22.68
N ASN A 179 13.66 -25.54 -22.55
CA ASN A 179 13.98 -24.38 -23.38
C ASN A 179 14.71 -23.31 -22.54
N LEU A 180 15.82 -22.79 -23.05
CA LEU A 180 16.42 -21.60 -22.47
C LEU A 180 15.53 -20.40 -22.81
N LYS A 181 14.84 -19.87 -21.79
CA LYS A 181 13.89 -18.78 -21.93
C LYS A 181 14.31 -17.57 -21.11
N PHE A 182 14.22 -16.38 -21.71
CA PHE A 182 14.38 -15.10 -21.02
C PHE A 182 13.16 -14.25 -21.25
N VAL A 183 12.61 -13.67 -20.18
CA VAL A 183 11.43 -12.81 -20.21
C VAL A 183 11.77 -11.50 -19.52
N LEU A 184 11.49 -10.38 -20.19
CA LEU A 184 11.52 -9.08 -19.58
C LEU A 184 10.09 -8.69 -19.20
N ALA A 185 9.89 -8.32 -17.94
CA ALA A 185 8.62 -7.88 -17.41
C ALA A 185 8.74 -6.45 -16.91
N PHE A 186 7.76 -5.63 -17.22
CA PHE A 186 7.65 -4.25 -16.78
C PHE A 186 6.32 -4.07 -16.05
N TYR A 187 6.34 -3.27 -14.98
CA TYR A 187 5.17 -2.89 -14.22
C TYR A 187 5.20 -1.41 -13.88
N THR A 188 4.02 -0.82 -13.93
CA THR A 188 3.76 0.51 -13.41
C THR A 188 2.44 0.50 -12.65
N GLY A 189 2.48 1.04 -11.43
CA GLY A 189 1.35 1.21 -10.55
C GLY A 189 1.28 2.66 -10.10
N VAL A 190 0.10 3.26 -10.23
CA VAL A 190 -0.19 4.61 -9.75
C VAL A 190 -1.41 4.52 -8.87
N SER A 191 -1.24 4.86 -7.59
CA SER A 191 -2.34 4.94 -6.63
C SER A 191 -2.46 6.36 -6.14
N VAL A 192 -3.65 6.94 -6.30
CA VAL A 192 -3.98 8.29 -5.84
C VAL A 192 -5.11 8.17 -4.83
N GLN A 193 -4.98 8.84 -3.71
CA GLN A 193 -5.99 8.95 -2.67
C GLN A 193 -6.17 10.43 -2.32
N THR A 194 -7.41 10.89 -2.39
CA THR A 194 -7.79 12.25 -2.01
C THR A 194 -8.94 12.18 -1.02
N TYR A 195 -8.91 13.07 -0.04
CA TYR A 195 -9.95 13.17 0.97
C TYR A 195 -10.84 14.36 0.61
N TYR A 196 -12.14 14.14 0.52
CA TYR A 196 -13.10 15.18 0.18
C TYR A 196 -14.09 15.33 1.33
N GLY A 197 -14.14 16.49 1.96
CA GLY A 197 -14.97 16.72 3.16
C GLY A 197 -14.12 17.15 4.34
N ARG A 198 -14.64 18.12 5.10
CA ARG A 198 -13.91 18.65 6.26
C ARG A 198 -13.87 17.60 7.36
N ARG A 199 -12.72 16.97 7.60
CA ARG A 199 -12.33 16.55 8.96
C ARG A 199 -12.25 17.84 9.78
N LYS A 200 -13.36 18.25 10.42
CA LYS A 200 -13.32 19.36 11.38
C LYS A 200 -12.52 18.87 12.59
N SER A 201 -11.20 19.05 12.56
CA SER A 201 -10.37 19.00 13.76
C SER A 201 -10.69 20.26 14.57
N GLU A 202 -11.13 20.09 15.81
CA GLU A 202 -11.46 21.16 16.75
C GLU A 202 -10.29 22.14 16.98
N ASN A 203 -9.06 21.74 16.64
CA ASN A 203 -7.84 22.52 16.87
C ASN A 203 -7.05 22.91 15.61
N GLY A 204 -7.63 22.80 14.40
CA GLY A 204 -6.99 23.28 13.15
C GLY A 204 -5.66 22.62 12.77
N LYS A 205 -5.17 21.65 13.55
CA LYS A 205 -3.99 20.82 13.26
C LYS A 205 -4.48 19.41 12.93
N GLY A 206 -4.35 19.04 11.66
CA GLY A 206 -4.64 17.69 11.16
C GLY A 206 -3.56 16.71 11.54
N ASN A 207 -3.43 16.37 12.83
CA ASN A 207 -2.56 15.28 13.30
C ASN A 207 -3.36 13.98 13.48
N GLY A 208 -4.17 13.64 12.47
CA GLY A 208 -4.84 12.34 12.41
C GLY A 208 -3.96 11.36 11.68
N VAL A 209 -3.65 10.21 12.29
CA VAL A 209 -3.20 9.03 11.55
C VAL A 209 -4.26 8.78 10.46
N ARG A 210 -3.86 8.90 9.20
CA ARG A 210 -4.75 8.74 8.05
C ARG A 210 -5.08 7.27 7.90
N SER A 211 -6.30 6.88 8.26
CA SER A 211 -6.76 5.51 8.10
C SER A 211 -6.79 5.15 6.62
N GLY A 212 -5.98 4.17 6.22
CA GLY A 212 -5.91 3.69 4.84
C GLY A 212 -5.08 4.54 3.89
N ALA A 213 -4.14 5.35 4.38
CA ALA A 213 -3.21 6.06 3.50
C ALA A 213 -2.24 5.11 2.77
N LEU A 214 -1.71 5.57 1.64
CA LEU A 214 -0.86 4.76 0.76
C LEU A 214 0.53 4.64 1.34
N VAL A 215 1.11 3.44 1.32
CA VAL A 215 2.36 3.15 2.03
C VAL A 215 3.33 2.30 1.20
N ILE A 216 4.63 2.57 1.38
CA ILE A 216 5.71 1.67 0.95
C ILE A 216 5.98 0.70 2.10
N ASP A 217 5.61 -0.56 1.86
CA ASP A 217 5.65 -1.66 2.85
C ASP A 217 6.97 -2.44 2.84
N GLY A 218 7.70 -2.43 1.71
CA GLY A 218 8.99 -3.11 1.62
C GLY A 218 8.95 -4.53 1.08
N VAL A 219 7.76 -5.15 0.95
CA VAL A 219 7.59 -6.49 0.34
C VAL A 219 6.87 -6.39 -1.01
N LEU A 220 5.65 -5.85 -1.02
CA LEU A 220 4.84 -5.71 -2.23
C LEU A 220 5.19 -4.44 -3.05
N VAL A 221 5.56 -3.38 -2.35
CA VAL A 221 5.86 -2.07 -2.93
C VAL A 221 7.21 -1.61 -2.38
N GLY A 222 8.14 -1.27 -3.28
CA GLY A 222 9.48 -0.81 -2.93
C GLY A 222 10.26 -1.87 -2.16
N ARG A 223 10.57 -3.01 -2.79
CA ARG A 223 11.22 -4.15 -2.13
C ARG A 223 12.46 -3.75 -1.33
N GLY A 224 12.59 -4.23 -0.09
CA GLY A 224 13.71 -3.93 0.80
C GLY A 224 13.54 -2.64 1.62
N TRP A 225 12.51 -1.83 1.35
CA TRP A 225 12.19 -0.62 2.12
C TRP A 225 11.18 -0.87 3.24
N SER A 226 11.51 -1.77 4.17
CA SER A 226 10.64 -2.17 5.29
C SER A 226 10.67 -1.20 6.49
N GLU A 227 11.49 -0.15 6.45
CA GLU A 227 11.61 0.79 7.57
C GLU A 227 10.33 1.61 7.77
N ASP A 228 9.78 1.54 8.99
CA ASP A 228 8.58 2.22 9.50
C ASP A 228 7.57 2.61 8.40
N ALA A 229 6.63 1.71 8.08
CA ALA A 229 5.50 1.97 7.19
C ALA A 229 4.81 3.33 7.46
N LYS A 230 4.76 3.76 8.73
CA LYS A 230 4.21 5.06 9.15
C LYS A 230 4.97 6.29 8.61
N LYS A 231 6.28 6.18 8.35
CA LYS A 231 7.10 7.25 7.76
C LYS A 231 6.95 7.33 6.24
N ASN A 232 6.44 6.26 5.62
CA ASN A 232 6.36 6.13 4.16
C ASN A 232 4.92 6.27 3.65
N THR A 233 4.13 7.10 4.33
CA THR A 233 2.69 7.22 4.12
C THR A 233 2.35 8.49 3.33
N GLY A 234 1.40 8.41 2.39
CA GLY A 234 0.93 9.58 1.66
C GLY A 234 -0.31 9.37 0.78
N ASP A 235 -0.53 10.34 -0.13
CA ASP A 235 -1.72 10.47 -0.98
C ASP A 235 -1.49 10.00 -2.41
N LEU A 236 -0.27 10.09 -2.90
CA LEU A 236 0.14 9.56 -4.19
C LEU A 236 1.22 8.52 -3.94
N LEU A 237 1.03 7.32 -4.47
CA LEU A 237 2.01 6.26 -4.52
C LEU A 237 2.29 5.92 -5.98
N LEU A 238 3.54 6.08 -6.38
CA LEU A 238 4.07 5.57 -7.64
C LEU A 238 4.90 4.34 -7.36
N HIS A 239 4.73 3.30 -8.14
CA HIS A 239 5.49 2.06 -8.02
C HIS A 239 5.79 1.49 -9.40
N HIS A 240 7.06 1.36 -9.71
CA HIS A 240 7.53 0.82 -10.98
C HIS A 240 8.51 -0.30 -10.71
N TRP A 241 8.41 -1.39 -11.47
CA TRP A 241 9.46 -2.39 -11.47
C TRP A 241 9.75 -2.92 -12.86
N ILE A 242 11.00 -3.32 -13.04
CA ILE A 242 11.48 -4.04 -14.21
C ILE A 242 12.08 -5.35 -13.70
N GLU A 243 11.69 -6.46 -14.29
CA GLU A 243 12.15 -7.79 -13.92
C GLU A 243 12.66 -8.55 -15.14
N PHE A 244 13.92 -8.95 -15.07
CA PHE A 244 14.46 -9.96 -15.96
C PHE A 244 14.22 -11.33 -15.33
N ARG A 245 13.48 -12.20 -16.03
CA ARG A 245 13.11 -13.53 -15.56
C ARG A 245 13.79 -14.59 -16.41
N TRP A 246 14.38 -15.55 -15.72
CA TRP A 246 15.01 -16.74 -16.29
C TRP A 246 14.37 -17.98 -15.66
N PRO A 247 13.38 -18.59 -16.32
CA PRO A 247 12.81 -19.87 -15.90
C PRO A 247 13.88 -20.96 -15.93
N LEU A 248 14.25 -21.49 -14.76
CA LEU A 248 15.17 -22.61 -14.64
C LEU A 248 14.44 -23.92 -14.89
N ALA A 249 13.23 -24.05 -14.35
CA ALA A 249 12.29 -25.11 -14.67
C ALA A 249 10.90 -24.49 -14.92
N HIS A 250 10.40 -24.65 -16.15
CA HIS A 250 9.14 -24.05 -16.59
C HIS A 250 7.98 -24.44 -15.68
N GLY A 251 7.24 -23.44 -15.19
CA GLY A 251 6.09 -23.64 -14.31
C GLY A 251 6.42 -24.12 -12.90
N ILE A 252 7.71 -24.23 -12.53
CA ILE A 252 8.14 -24.65 -11.20
C ILE A 252 8.96 -23.54 -10.53
N VAL A 253 10.09 -23.16 -11.14
CA VAL A 253 11.03 -22.20 -10.54
C VAL A 253 11.69 -21.31 -11.59
N SER A 254 11.75 -20.02 -11.29
CA SER A 254 12.43 -19.00 -12.09
C SER A 254 13.35 -18.17 -11.23
N PHE A 255 14.55 -17.92 -11.74
CA PHE A 255 15.41 -16.87 -11.21
C PHE A 255 14.94 -15.52 -11.76
N ASP A 256 14.83 -14.50 -10.90
CA ASP A 256 14.51 -13.15 -11.33
C ASP A 256 15.57 -12.14 -10.86
N PHE A 257 15.85 -11.15 -11.69
CA PHE A 257 16.60 -9.97 -11.31
C PHE A 257 15.69 -8.77 -11.47
N PHE A 258 15.51 -8.01 -10.40
CA PHE A 258 14.58 -6.91 -10.38
C PHE A 258 15.27 -5.57 -10.15
N PHE A 259 14.63 -4.54 -10.69
CA PHE A 259 14.85 -3.15 -10.35
C PHE A 259 13.49 -2.55 -9.98
N ASP A 260 13.39 -1.95 -8.81
CA ASP A 260 12.16 -1.44 -8.21
C ASP A 260 12.34 0.04 -7.87
N ALA A 261 11.33 0.85 -8.10
CA ALA A 261 11.31 2.26 -7.80
C ALA A 261 9.92 2.64 -7.26
N ALA A 262 9.86 3.05 -5.99
CA ALA A 262 8.63 3.48 -5.34
C ALA A 262 8.76 4.91 -4.82
N MET A 263 7.71 5.69 -4.91
CA MET A 263 7.66 7.06 -4.40
C MET A 263 6.33 7.32 -3.74
N VAL A 264 6.35 7.97 -2.58
CA VAL A 264 5.16 8.44 -1.88
C VAL A 264 5.21 9.95 -1.74
N TYR A 265 4.07 10.59 -1.98
CA TYR A 265 3.92 12.03 -1.92
C TYR A 265 2.59 12.43 -1.26
N ASN A 266 2.59 13.53 -0.50
CA ASN A 266 1.40 14.09 0.15
C ASN A 266 0.86 15.25 -0.70
N ILE A 267 -0.38 15.14 -1.18
CA ILE A 267 -0.99 16.16 -2.06
C ILE A 267 -1.50 17.35 -1.24
N GLU A 268 -1.93 17.11 0.00
CA GLU A 268 -2.55 18.11 0.88
C GLU A 268 -1.59 19.23 1.36
N SER A 269 -0.27 19.08 1.17
CA SER A 269 0.71 20.15 1.45
C SER A 269 0.70 21.31 0.45
N GLN A 270 -0.14 21.26 -0.60
CA GLN A 270 -0.32 22.34 -1.56
C GLN A 270 -1.81 22.74 -1.68
N SER A 271 -2.30 23.57 -0.75
CA SER A 271 -3.61 24.23 -0.92
C SER A 271 -3.48 25.47 -1.82
N PRO A 272 -4.48 25.80 -2.69
CA PRO A 272 -4.37 26.83 -3.73
C PRO A 272 -4.37 28.29 -3.24
N ASN A 273 -4.55 28.52 -1.93
CA ASN A 273 -4.49 29.86 -1.36
C ASN A 273 -3.08 30.14 -0.82
N GLY A 274 -2.19 30.55 -1.73
CA GLY A 274 -1.18 31.57 -1.46
C GLY A 274 -0.40 31.48 -0.15
N SER A 275 0.09 30.30 0.22
CA SER A 275 1.24 30.18 1.09
C SER A 275 2.01 28.93 0.69
N SER A 276 3.06 29.15 -0.11
CA SER A 276 4.10 28.17 -0.31
C SER A 276 4.82 27.95 1.03
N SER A 277 4.22 27.16 1.92
CA SER A 277 5.02 26.36 2.85
C SER A 277 5.55 25.19 2.04
N ALA A 278 6.49 25.50 1.14
CA ALA A 278 7.60 24.60 0.96
C ALA A 278 8.18 24.43 2.35
N SER A 279 7.82 23.34 3.04
CA SER A 279 8.68 22.77 4.06
C SER A 279 9.90 22.16 3.36
N SER A 280 10.64 23.00 2.64
CA SER A 280 12.08 23.01 2.80
C SER A 280 12.30 23.33 4.26
N SER A 281 12.36 22.30 5.10
CA SER A 281 13.06 22.41 6.37
C SER A 281 14.54 22.64 6.05
N SER A 282 14.86 23.86 5.63
CA SER A 282 16.20 24.42 5.77
C SER A 282 16.40 24.66 7.25
N SER A 283 16.73 23.59 7.98
CA SER A 283 17.31 23.69 9.30
C SER A 283 18.70 24.29 9.13
N SER A 284 18.80 25.61 9.31
CA SER A 284 20.06 26.26 9.62
C SER A 284 20.46 25.82 11.04
N SER A 285 21.22 24.75 11.14
CA SER A 285 22.02 24.44 12.32
C SER A 285 23.27 23.71 11.86
N SER A 286 24.39 24.41 12.02
CA SER A 286 25.75 23.90 11.98
C SER A 286 25.89 22.55 12.70
N SER A 287 26.74 21.70 12.12
CA SER A 287 27.31 20.45 12.64
C SER A 287 26.45 19.17 12.67
N SER A 288 26.88 18.21 11.82
CA SER A 288 26.75 16.74 11.91
C SER A 288 25.36 16.06 11.85
N SER A 289 25.24 15.16 10.85
CA SER A 289 24.17 14.19 10.54
C SER A 289 22.92 14.71 9.79
N SER A 290 23.04 14.79 8.47
CA SER A 290 21.95 15.13 7.54
C SER A 290 20.88 14.04 7.47
N THR A 291 19.79 14.20 8.24
CA THR A 291 18.57 13.41 8.06
C THR A 291 17.55 14.28 7.32
N THR A 292 17.71 14.39 6.00
CA THR A 292 16.75 15.07 5.14
C THR A 292 15.52 14.18 5.00
N SER A 293 14.40 14.58 5.60
CA SER A 293 13.10 13.95 5.41
C SER A 293 12.76 13.95 3.91
N SER A 294 12.76 12.76 3.33
CA SER A 294 12.81 12.51 1.88
C SER A 294 11.42 12.39 1.24
N GLU A 295 10.53 13.34 1.51
CA GLU A 295 9.23 13.38 0.85
C GLU A 295 9.40 13.59 -0.66
N GLY A 296 8.73 12.78 -1.48
CA GLY A 296 8.79 12.87 -2.95
C GLY A 296 10.08 12.35 -3.61
N LEU A 297 11.01 11.73 -2.88
CA LEU A 297 12.16 11.05 -3.47
C LEU A 297 11.84 9.59 -3.81
N TYR A 298 12.28 9.14 -4.98
CA TYR A 298 12.19 7.72 -5.34
C TYR A 298 13.07 6.88 -4.42
N LYS A 299 12.43 5.92 -3.76
CA LYS A 299 13.04 4.80 -3.06
C LYS A 299 13.26 3.69 -4.05
N MET A 300 14.52 3.45 -4.38
CA MET A 300 14.89 2.46 -5.39
C MET A 300 15.51 1.24 -4.72
N SER A 301 15.34 0.09 -5.34
CA SER A 301 16.04 -1.12 -4.96
C SER A 301 16.30 -2.02 -6.16
N TYR A 302 17.30 -2.88 -6.04
CA TYR A 302 17.57 -3.88 -7.05
C TYR A 302 18.09 -5.15 -6.39
N GLY A 303 18.00 -6.26 -7.11
CA GLY A 303 18.71 -7.46 -6.72
C GLY A 303 18.12 -8.73 -7.33
N PRO A 304 18.74 -9.87 -6.99
CA PRO A 304 18.27 -11.17 -7.43
C PRO A 304 17.11 -11.67 -6.55
N GLY A 305 16.33 -12.57 -7.12
CA GLY A 305 15.28 -13.30 -6.46
C GLY A 305 15.08 -14.69 -7.05
N LEU A 306 14.35 -15.49 -6.30
CA LEU A 306 13.94 -16.83 -6.66
C LEU A 306 12.43 -16.92 -6.51
N ARG A 307 11.75 -17.29 -7.59
CA ARG A 307 10.29 -17.39 -7.63
C ARG A 307 9.87 -18.82 -7.94
N PHE A 308 8.91 -19.30 -7.17
CA PHE A 308 8.19 -20.54 -7.42
C PHE A 308 6.90 -20.21 -8.16
N THR A 309 6.71 -20.79 -9.34
CA THR A 309 5.59 -20.48 -10.25
C THR A 309 4.48 -21.54 -10.20
N LEU A 310 4.49 -22.37 -9.15
CA LEU A 310 3.48 -23.38 -8.89
C LEU A 310 2.16 -22.71 -8.45
N PRO A 311 1.01 -23.03 -9.08
CA PRO A 311 -0.27 -22.42 -8.72
C PRO A 311 -0.68 -22.63 -7.25
N GLN A 312 -0.31 -23.77 -6.64
CA GLN A 312 -0.62 -24.05 -5.23
C GLN A 312 0.35 -23.39 -4.24
N PHE A 313 1.52 -22.91 -4.70
CA PHE A 313 2.58 -22.37 -3.84
C PHE A 313 3.31 -21.20 -4.50
N PRO A 314 2.66 -20.03 -4.63
CA PRO A 314 3.30 -18.83 -5.16
C PRO A 314 4.20 -18.22 -4.09
N LEU A 315 5.48 -18.61 -4.09
CA LEU A 315 6.50 -18.04 -3.20
C LEU A 315 7.53 -17.25 -4.02
N LYS A 316 7.90 -16.08 -3.54
CA LYS A 316 9.00 -15.28 -4.09
C LYS A 316 9.91 -14.86 -2.96
N LEU A 317 11.19 -15.14 -3.11
CA LEU A 317 12.25 -14.74 -2.19
C LEU A 317 13.13 -13.74 -2.93
N ALA A 318 13.43 -12.59 -2.31
CA ALA A 318 14.24 -11.56 -2.94
C ALA A 318 15.34 -11.06 -2.00
N PHE A 319 16.50 -10.75 -2.57
CA PHE A 319 17.57 -10.04 -1.88
C PHE A 319 17.64 -8.63 -2.47
N ALA A 320 17.26 -7.63 -1.69
CA ALA A 320 17.15 -6.26 -2.13
C ALA A 320 18.30 -5.41 -1.60
N ASN A 321 19.00 -4.71 -2.48
CA ASN A 321 19.90 -3.62 -2.12
C ASN A 321 19.17 -2.28 -2.33
N THR A 322 19.07 -1.48 -1.27
CA THR A 322 18.29 -0.24 -1.28
C THR A 322 19.17 0.99 -1.50
N PHE A 323 18.71 1.91 -2.35
CA PHE A 323 19.39 3.17 -2.60
C PHE A 323 18.41 4.29 -2.91
N THR A 324 18.82 5.52 -2.62
CA THR A 324 18.10 6.74 -3.02
C THR A 324 18.99 7.56 -3.92
N SER A 325 18.41 8.37 -4.81
CA SER A 325 19.18 9.25 -5.69
C SER A 325 18.76 10.72 -5.51
N PRO A 326 19.10 11.35 -4.38
CA PRO A 326 18.86 12.78 -4.20
C PRO A 326 19.77 13.58 -5.14
N GLY A 327 19.18 14.21 -6.16
CA GLY A 327 19.92 15.01 -7.14
C GLY A 327 20.67 14.20 -8.20
N GLY A 328 20.27 12.95 -8.46
CA GLY A 328 20.84 12.12 -9.53
C GLY A 328 22.10 11.32 -9.15
N ILE A 329 22.64 11.53 -7.95
CA ILE A 329 23.77 10.74 -7.43
C ILE A 329 23.23 9.61 -6.54
N PRO A 330 23.44 8.33 -6.89
CA PRO A 330 22.96 7.21 -6.10
C PRO A 330 23.71 7.13 -4.77
N LYS A 331 22.95 7.13 -3.67
CA LYS A 331 23.41 6.85 -2.31
C LYS A 331 22.87 5.50 -1.87
N THR A 332 23.74 4.50 -1.94
CA THR A 332 23.44 3.13 -1.53
C THR A 332 23.49 3.01 -0.02
N LYS A 333 22.45 2.43 0.58
CA LYS A 333 22.51 1.96 1.96
C LYS A 333 23.23 0.61 1.92
N LYS A 334 24.34 0.44 2.64
CA LYS A 334 25.26 -0.71 2.47
C LYS A 334 24.69 -2.07 2.92
N ASP A 335 23.39 -2.16 3.17
CA ASP A 335 22.74 -3.33 3.76
C ASP A 335 21.85 -4.02 2.73
N TRP A 336 22.07 -5.33 2.57
CA TRP A 336 21.20 -6.20 1.79
C TRP A 336 20.05 -6.67 2.68
N ASN A 337 18.82 -6.45 2.22
CA ASN A 337 17.62 -6.84 2.94
C ASN A 337 17.01 -8.08 2.28
N PHE A 338 16.69 -9.08 3.09
CA PHE A 338 15.90 -10.22 2.66
C PHE A 338 14.42 -9.84 2.67
N VAL A 339 13.71 -10.17 1.59
CA VAL A 339 12.32 -9.76 1.32
C VAL A 339 11.49 -10.97 0.93
#